data_AF-A0A6M3L7V7-F1
#
_entry.id   AF-A0A6M3L7V7-F1
#
_cell.length_a   1.000
_cell.length_b   1.000
_cell.length_c   1.000
_cell.angle_alpha   90.00
_cell.angle_beta   90.00
_cell.angle_gamma   90.00
#
_symmetry.space_group_name_H-M   'P 1'
#
loop_
_entity.id
_entity.type
_entity.pdbx_description
1 polymer ?
#
loop_
_entity_poly.entity_id
_entity_poly.type
_entity_poly.pdbx_seq_one_letter_code
_entity_poly.pdbx_strand_id
1 'polypeptide(L)'
;MRPLGGGRPQRRPATGRSSYGRRVASLRYLPNGGIIALEAPFDREFTESMKKSLPTKKRTWDANDKVWYVISDQLDKLCHLLDQYFDETILLDFPAAEVRNDSWTKLMLVEGAPMELIRAAYRVLSVKHHPDKGGDPERMKEINLAYKELMGGFVSTNGDTEKGGV
;
A
#
# COMPACT_ATOMS: atom_id res chain seq x y z
N MET A 1 11.01 28.04 -27.47
CA MET A 1 11.42 26.83 -26.71
C MET A 1 11.02 27.02 -25.26
N ARG A 2 10.21 26.13 -24.68
CA ARG A 2 9.90 26.08 -23.24
C ARG A 2 10.78 25.01 -22.58
N PRO A 3 11.32 25.23 -21.37
CA PRO A 3 11.64 24.15 -20.46
C PRO A 3 10.51 23.93 -19.44
N LEU A 4 10.21 22.66 -19.25
CA LEU A 4 9.27 22.07 -18.30
C LEU A 4 10.00 21.72 -17.00
N GLY A 5 9.26 21.73 -15.88
CA GLY A 5 9.40 20.72 -14.84
C GLY A 5 10.29 21.07 -13.65
N GLY A 6 9.68 21.13 -12.47
CA GLY A 6 10.42 21.19 -11.19
C GLY A 6 9.69 21.84 -10.01
N GLY A 7 8.36 22.02 -10.08
CA GLY A 7 7.58 22.49 -8.94
C GLY A 7 7.55 21.43 -7.84
N ARG A 8 8.40 21.59 -6.83
CA ARG A 8 8.28 20.89 -5.54
C ARG A 8 6.85 21.12 -5.02
N PRO A 9 6.13 20.10 -4.53
CA PRO A 9 4.85 20.33 -3.88
C PRO A 9 5.07 21.26 -2.69
N GLN A 10 4.49 22.45 -2.79
CA GLN A 10 4.40 23.44 -1.72
C GLN A 10 3.93 22.74 -0.45
N ARG A 11 4.79 22.69 0.58
CA ARG A 11 4.36 22.36 1.94
C ARG A 11 3.33 23.40 2.32
N ARG A 12 2.06 22.98 2.37
CA ARG A 12 0.95 23.82 2.82
C ARG A 12 1.23 24.30 4.25
N PRO A 13 0.76 25.51 4.61
CA PRO A 13 1.01 26.07 5.93
C PRO A 13 0.49 25.11 7.00
N ALA A 14 1.32 24.84 8.00
CA ALA A 14 0.92 24.16 9.23
C ALA A 14 -0.11 25.04 9.93
N THR A 15 -1.39 24.82 9.64
CA THR A 15 -2.50 25.45 10.35
C THR A 15 -2.51 24.91 11.78
N GLY A 16 -2.17 25.79 12.72
CA GLY A 16 -2.52 25.70 14.13
C GLY A 16 -2.36 24.34 14.82
N ARG A 17 -1.20 24.10 15.42
CA ARG A 17 -1.09 23.14 16.54
C ARG A 17 -2.06 23.58 17.63
N SER A 18 -3.23 22.93 17.67
CA SER A 18 -4.20 23.05 18.75
C SER A 18 -3.62 22.40 20.01
N SER A 19 -3.76 23.11 21.13
CA SER A 19 -3.27 22.79 22.47
C SER A 19 -4.01 21.63 23.16
N TYR A 20 -4.76 20.82 22.42
CA TYR A 20 -5.46 19.64 22.92
C TYR A 20 -4.64 18.38 22.60
N GLY A 21 -4.60 17.44 23.54
CA GLY A 21 -3.73 16.25 23.52
C GLY A 21 -3.76 15.44 22.22
N ARG A 22 -2.80 14.51 22.11
CA ARG A 22 -2.51 13.62 20.97
C ARG A 22 -3.78 13.26 20.17
N ARG A 23 -3.84 13.67 18.90
CA ARG A 23 -5.00 13.41 18.04
C ARG A 23 -4.91 12.00 17.48
N VAL A 24 -5.73 11.10 18.01
CA VAL A 24 -5.77 9.69 17.59
C VAL A 24 -7.03 9.42 16.78
N ALA A 25 -6.89 8.73 15.65
CA ALA A 25 -8.00 8.18 14.88
C ALA A 25 -7.93 6.65 14.90
N SER A 26 -9.09 5.98 14.95
CA SER A 26 -9.21 4.53 14.81
C SER A 26 -9.89 4.20 13.49
N LEU A 27 -9.26 3.30 12.73
CA LEU A 27 -9.87 2.65 11.59
C LEU A 27 -10.17 1.20 11.96
N ARG A 28 -11.39 0.74 11.73
CA ARG A 28 -11.78 -0.65 11.91
C ARG A 28 -12.28 -1.22 10.59
N TYR A 29 -11.72 -2.35 10.16
CA TYR A 29 -12.23 -3.04 8.98
C TYR A 29 -13.38 -3.98 9.35
N LEU A 30 -14.48 -3.91 8.60
CA LEU A 30 -15.62 -4.80 8.74
C LEU A 30 -15.63 -5.80 7.57
N PRO A 31 -15.51 -7.12 7.84
CA PRO A 31 -15.40 -8.15 6.81
C PRO A 31 -16.68 -8.31 5.97
N ASN A 32 -17.82 -7.78 6.42
CA ASN A 32 -19.13 -7.88 5.77
C ASN A 32 -19.30 -6.91 4.58
N GLY A 33 -18.36 -6.93 3.61
CA GLY A 33 -18.46 -6.15 2.37
C GLY A 33 -17.37 -5.11 2.17
N GLY A 34 -16.24 -5.22 2.89
CA GLY A 34 -15.08 -4.34 2.70
C GLY A 34 -15.42 -2.89 3.07
N ILE A 35 -16.07 -2.70 4.22
CA ILE A 35 -16.38 -1.38 4.78
C ILE A 35 -15.38 -1.11 5.91
N ILE A 36 -14.95 0.13 6.03
CA ILE A 36 -14.07 0.62 7.08
C ILE A 36 -14.88 1.59 7.93
N ALA A 37 -14.99 1.28 9.22
CA ALA A 37 -15.46 2.19 10.24
C ALA A 37 -14.30 3.12 10.64
N LEU A 38 -14.46 4.41 10.40
CA LEU A 38 -13.55 5.45 10.86
C LEU A 38 -14.17 6.15 12.08
N GLU A 39 -13.46 6.03 13.18
CA GLU A 39 -13.70 6.73 14.42
C GLU A 39 -12.63 7.80 14.58
N ALA A 40 -13.03 9.06 14.67
CA ALA A 40 -12.12 10.16 14.88
C ALA A 40 -12.79 11.24 15.73
N PRO A 41 -12.05 11.95 16.59
CA PRO A 41 -12.57 13.12 17.28
C PRO A 41 -13.07 14.15 16.26
N PHE A 42 -14.14 14.86 16.64
CA PHE A 42 -14.77 15.83 15.74
C PHE A 42 -13.80 16.97 15.41
N ASP A 43 -13.32 16.97 14.17
CA ASP A 43 -12.52 18.03 13.59
C ASP A 43 -13.21 18.53 12.31
N ARG A 44 -13.49 19.83 12.27
CA ARG A 44 -14.22 20.46 11.18
C ARG A 44 -13.41 20.47 9.88
N GLU A 45 -12.11 20.75 9.96
CA GLU A 45 -11.24 20.83 8.79
C GLU A 45 -11.05 19.44 8.17
N PHE A 46 -10.89 18.42 9.02
CA PHE A 46 -10.88 17.03 8.62
C PHE A 46 -12.20 16.62 7.97
N THR A 47 -13.34 16.94 8.59
CA THR A 47 -14.67 16.59 8.07
C THR A 47 -14.92 17.23 6.70
N GLU A 48 -14.57 18.50 6.51
CA GLU A 48 -14.69 19.20 5.22
C GLU A 48 -13.75 18.61 4.16
N SER A 49 -12.51 18.28 4.55
CA SER A 49 -11.52 17.68 3.64
C SER A 49 -11.89 16.25 3.24
N MET A 50 -12.36 15.45 4.18
CA MET A 50 -12.90 14.12 3.92
C MET A 50 -14.15 14.24 3.02
N LYS A 51 -15.01 15.23 3.29
CA LYS A 51 -16.20 15.51 2.46
C LYS A 51 -15.85 15.79 1.00
N LYS A 52 -14.76 16.52 0.78
CA LYS A 52 -14.25 16.91 -0.55
C LYS A 52 -13.53 15.76 -1.27
N SER A 53 -12.80 14.93 -0.53
CA SER A 53 -11.97 13.86 -1.10
C SER A 53 -12.73 12.57 -1.39
N LEU A 54 -13.76 12.26 -0.60
CA LEU A 54 -14.56 11.04 -0.77
C LEU A 54 -15.91 11.34 -1.45
N PRO A 55 -16.38 10.52 -2.40
CA PRO A 55 -17.73 10.66 -2.96
C PRO A 55 -18.82 10.32 -1.94
N THR A 56 -19.93 11.08 -1.91
CA THR A 56 -21.05 10.85 -0.98
C THR A 56 -21.62 9.43 -1.05
N LYS A 57 -21.64 8.79 -2.22
CA LYS A 57 -22.12 7.41 -2.39
C LYS A 57 -21.24 6.33 -1.76
N LYS A 58 -20.03 6.70 -1.32
CA LYS A 58 -19.00 5.79 -0.84
C LYS A 58 -18.71 5.97 0.65
N ARG A 59 -19.50 6.83 1.33
CA ARG A 59 -19.43 7.06 2.77
C ARG A 59 -20.82 7.20 3.38
N THR A 60 -20.97 6.73 4.61
CA THR A 60 -22.18 6.90 5.41
C THR A 60 -21.77 7.36 6.81
N TRP A 61 -22.42 8.40 7.31
CA TRP A 61 -22.26 8.83 8.70
C TRP A 61 -23.29 8.13 9.57
N ASP A 62 -22.84 7.54 10.67
CA ASP A 62 -23.69 7.02 11.73
C ASP A 62 -23.66 7.96 12.94
N ALA A 63 -24.81 8.53 13.27
CA ALA A 63 -24.92 9.49 14.35
C ALA A 63 -24.96 8.83 15.75
N ASN A 64 -25.35 7.55 15.84
CA ASN A 64 -25.42 6.83 17.11
C ASN A 64 -24.02 6.53 17.62
N ASP A 65 -23.18 5.99 16.73
CA ASP A 65 -21.83 5.58 17.08
C ASP A 65 -20.78 6.68 16.79
N LYS A 66 -21.18 7.76 16.13
CA LYS A 66 -20.29 8.83 15.64
C LYS A 66 -19.16 8.29 14.75
N VAL A 67 -19.52 7.36 13.87
CA VAL A 67 -18.60 6.64 12.99
C VAL A 67 -18.86 6.99 11.54
N TRP A 68 -17.78 7.14 10.78
CA TRP A 68 -17.84 7.19 9.32
C TRP A 68 -17.62 5.80 8.74
N TYR A 69 -18.64 5.23 8.11
CA TYR A 69 -18.48 4.03 7.30
C TYR A 69 -18.02 4.43 5.90
N VAL A 70 -16.84 3.97 5.49
CA VAL A 70 -16.23 4.25 4.19
C VAL A 70 -15.92 2.92 3.50
N ILE A 71 -16.17 2.81 2.21
CA ILE A 71 -15.75 1.59 1.50
C ILE A 71 -14.23 1.46 1.40
N SER A 72 -13.73 0.23 1.49
CA SER A 72 -12.30 -0.12 1.52
C SER A 72 -11.49 0.35 0.32
N ASP A 73 -12.09 0.46 -0.86
CA ASP A 73 -11.46 1.01 -2.07
C ASP A 73 -10.98 2.47 -1.90
N GLN A 74 -11.46 3.19 -0.88
CA GLN A 74 -11.00 4.55 -0.59
C GLN A 74 -9.97 4.61 0.55
N LEU A 75 -9.45 3.46 1.01
CA LEU A 75 -8.52 3.36 2.12
C LEU A 75 -7.25 4.20 1.89
N ASP A 76 -6.65 4.17 0.70
CA ASP A 76 -5.43 4.95 0.42
C ASP A 76 -5.63 6.45 0.63
N LYS A 77 -6.77 6.97 0.16
CA LYS A 77 -7.13 8.39 0.34
C LYS A 77 -7.44 8.70 1.80
N LEU A 78 -8.07 7.76 2.51
CA LEU A 78 -8.38 7.89 3.92
C LEU A 78 -7.10 7.95 4.75
N CYS A 79 -6.16 7.03 4.52
CA CYS A 79 -4.85 7.02 5.15
C CYS A 79 -4.10 8.33 4.91
N HIS A 80 -4.09 8.84 3.67
CA HIS A 80 -3.44 10.11 3.37
C HIS A 80 -4.07 11.31 4.11
N LEU A 81 -5.39 11.33 4.25
CA LEU A 81 -6.07 12.34 5.05
C LEU A 81 -5.75 12.18 6.54
N LEU A 82 -5.74 10.96 7.05
CA LEU A 82 -5.47 10.72 8.46
C LEU A 82 -4.06 11.14 8.86
N ASP A 83 -3.06 10.83 8.03
CA ASP A 83 -1.67 11.27 8.19
C ASP A 83 -1.52 12.81 8.20
N GLN A 84 -2.43 13.52 7.53
CA GLN A 84 -2.40 14.99 7.47
C GLN A 84 -3.04 15.66 8.70
N TYR A 85 -3.96 14.99 9.40
CA TYR A 85 -4.81 15.60 10.44
C TYR A 85 -4.67 14.97 11.83
N PHE A 86 -4.13 13.75 11.94
CA PHE A 86 -3.98 13.00 13.18
C PHE A 86 -2.50 12.63 13.41
N ASP A 87 -2.09 12.60 14.68
CA ASP A 87 -0.71 12.24 15.07
C ASP A 87 -0.51 10.71 15.09
N GLU A 88 -1.60 9.97 15.31
CA GLU A 88 -1.58 8.52 15.44
C GLU A 88 -2.87 7.94 14.84
N THR A 89 -2.71 6.88 14.05
CA THR A 89 -3.84 6.12 13.49
C THR A 89 -3.74 4.68 13.96
N ILE A 90 -4.77 4.21 14.63
CA ILE A 90 -4.89 2.84 15.13
C ILE A 90 -5.67 2.04 14.08
N LEU A 91 -5.07 0.97 13.57
CA LEU A 91 -5.71 0.04 12.66
C LEU A 91 -6.24 -1.16 13.46
N LEU A 92 -7.55 -1.38 13.44
CA LEU A 92 -8.27 -2.42 14.15
C LEU A 92 -8.93 -3.38 13.16
N ASP A 93 -8.84 -4.68 13.43
CA ASP A 93 -9.57 -5.73 12.69
C ASP A 93 -9.34 -5.72 11.16
N PHE A 94 -8.30 -5.04 10.70
CA PHE A 94 -7.88 -5.13 9.30
C PHE A 94 -7.54 -6.59 9.03
N PRO A 95 -8.06 -7.18 7.95
CA PRO A 95 -7.61 -8.49 7.54
C PRO A 95 -6.11 -8.34 7.46
N ALA A 96 -5.37 -9.12 8.24
CA ALA A 96 -3.95 -9.26 8.03
C ALA A 96 -3.88 -9.66 6.57
N ALA A 97 -3.53 -8.70 5.70
CA ALA A 97 -3.66 -8.85 4.25
C ALA A 97 -3.05 -10.21 4.00
N GLU A 98 -3.87 -11.20 3.59
CA GLU A 98 -3.39 -12.58 3.56
C GLU A 98 -2.08 -12.50 2.84
N VAL A 99 -0.98 -12.72 3.57
CA VAL A 99 0.34 -12.41 3.06
C VAL A 99 0.48 -13.44 1.99
N ARG A 100 0.13 -13.02 0.78
CA ARG A 100 0.00 -13.90 -0.35
C ARG A 100 1.36 -14.54 -0.43
N ASN A 101 1.40 -15.83 -0.11
CA ASN A 101 2.64 -16.57 0.03
C ASN A 101 3.20 -16.92 -1.35
N ASP A 102 2.88 -16.05 -2.32
CA ASP A 102 3.25 -16.07 -3.71
C ASP A 102 4.71 -15.68 -3.82
N SER A 103 5.37 -16.36 -4.74
CA SER A 103 6.80 -16.18 -5.00
C SER A 103 7.13 -14.76 -5.48
N TRP A 104 6.16 -14.06 -6.07
CA TRP A 104 6.27 -12.63 -6.39
C TRP A 104 6.41 -11.75 -5.14
N THR A 105 5.54 -11.93 -4.13
CA THR A 105 5.57 -11.17 -2.87
C THR A 105 6.85 -11.42 -2.08
N LYS A 106 7.34 -12.68 -2.06
CA LYS A 106 8.61 -13.06 -1.41
C LYS A 106 9.82 -12.35 -2.00
N LEU A 107 9.78 -12.03 -3.30
CA LEU A 107 10.79 -11.20 -3.96
C LEU A 107 10.48 -9.70 -3.95
N MET A 108 9.40 -9.27 -3.28
CA MET A 108 8.89 -7.90 -3.29
C MET A 108 8.61 -7.36 -4.70
N LEU A 109 8.12 -8.24 -5.58
CA LEU A 109 7.77 -7.92 -6.96
C LEU A 109 6.27 -8.02 -7.19
N VAL A 110 5.81 -7.27 -8.20
CA VAL A 110 4.46 -7.41 -8.75
C VAL A 110 4.44 -8.60 -9.70
N GLU A 111 3.33 -9.32 -9.76
CA GLU A 111 3.10 -10.40 -10.72
C GLU A 111 3.33 -9.91 -12.16
N GLY A 112 4.07 -10.70 -12.95
CA GLY A 112 4.42 -10.33 -14.33
C GLY A 112 5.65 -9.41 -14.45
N ALA A 113 6.40 -9.18 -13.36
CA ALA A 113 7.67 -8.47 -13.44
C ALA A 113 8.65 -9.17 -14.41
N PRO A 114 9.44 -8.41 -15.20
CA PRO A 114 10.36 -8.98 -16.18
C PRO A 114 11.48 -9.77 -15.49
N MET A 115 12.01 -10.80 -16.18
CA MET A 115 13.03 -11.71 -15.65
C MET A 115 14.27 -11.00 -15.09
N GLU A 116 14.68 -9.89 -15.72
CA GLU A 116 15.81 -9.09 -15.26
C GLU A 116 15.54 -8.47 -13.88
N LEU A 117 14.29 -8.09 -13.60
CA LEU A 117 13.88 -7.57 -12.30
C LEU A 117 13.81 -8.67 -11.24
N ILE A 118 13.39 -9.89 -11.62
CA ILE A 118 13.42 -11.09 -10.75
C ILE A 118 14.86 -11.38 -10.30
N ARG A 119 15.81 -11.36 -11.23
CA ARG A 119 17.25 -11.55 -10.95
C ARG A 119 17.83 -10.43 -10.09
N ALA A 120 17.48 -9.18 -10.38
CA ALA A 120 17.93 -8.03 -9.61
C ALA A 120 17.41 -8.07 -8.17
N ALA A 121 16.12 -8.35 -7.99
CA ALA A 121 15.49 -8.47 -6.67
C ALA A 121 16.12 -9.60 -5.85
N TYR A 122 16.28 -10.78 -6.46
CA TYR A 122 16.97 -11.91 -5.84
C TYR A 122 18.37 -11.51 -5.35
N ARG A 123 19.20 -10.90 -6.21
CA ARG A 123 20.57 -10.50 -5.84
C ARG A 123 20.60 -9.54 -4.65
N VAL A 124 19.71 -8.54 -4.63
CA VAL A 124 19.63 -7.56 -3.54
C VAL A 124 19.17 -8.23 -2.24
N LEU A 125 18.11 -9.04 -2.31
CA LEU A 125 17.55 -9.72 -1.14
C LEU A 125 18.50 -10.78 -0.57
N SER A 126 19.20 -11.54 -1.42
CA SER A 126 20.21 -12.51 -1.00
C SER A 126 21.37 -11.87 -0.27
N VAL A 127 21.83 -10.68 -0.71
CA VAL A 127 22.89 -9.95 -0.01
C VAL A 127 22.40 -9.44 1.36
N LYS A 128 21.13 -9.02 1.43
CA LYS A 128 20.52 -8.49 2.65
C LYS A 128 20.25 -9.58 3.71
N HIS A 129 19.77 -10.74 3.27
CA HIS A 129 19.37 -11.84 4.15
C HIS A 129 20.41 -12.97 4.22
N HIS A 130 21.64 -12.73 3.77
CA HIS A 130 22.70 -13.74 3.80
C HIS A 130 23.05 -14.14 5.25
N PRO A 131 23.01 -15.44 5.61
CA PRO A 131 23.30 -15.88 6.98
C PRO A 131 24.71 -15.46 7.44
N ASP A 132 25.71 -15.54 6.57
CA ASP A 132 27.08 -15.11 6.89
C ASP A 132 27.24 -13.61 7.19
N LYS A 133 26.23 -12.79 6.84
CA LYS A 133 26.22 -11.35 7.12
C LYS A 133 25.28 -10.99 8.28
N GLY A 134 24.86 -11.97 9.07
CA GLY A 134 23.88 -11.80 10.15
C GLY A 134 22.44 -11.75 9.67
N GLY A 135 22.17 -12.21 8.45
CA GLY A 135 20.84 -12.33 7.88
C GLY A 135 20.09 -13.57 8.35
N ASP A 136 18.79 -13.60 8.06
CA ASP A 136 17.88 -14.66 8.48
C ASP A 136 17.91 -15.84 7.48
N PRO A 137 18.34 -17.05 7.90
CA PRO A 137 18.44 -18.22 7.03
C PRO A 137 17.08 -18.75 6.55
N GLU A 138 16.00 -18.56 7.33
CA GLU A 138 14.64 -18.94 6.91
C GLU A 138 14.17 -18.03 5.79
N ARG A 139 14.40 -16.72 5.92
CA ARG A 139 14.11 -15.75 4.85
C ARG A 139 14.89 -16.04 3.58
N MET A 140 16.18 -16.38 3.70
CA MET A 140 16.99 -16.74 2.54
C MET A 140 16.45 -18.00 1.84
N LYS A 141 15.97 -18.99 2.60
CA LYS A 141 15.33 -20.19 2.04
C LYS A 141 14.06 -19.85 1.27
N GLU A 142 13.20 -18.98 1.81
CA GLU A 142 11.99 -18.50 1.12
C GLU A 142 12.32 -17.76 -0.19
N ILE A 143 13.31 -16.88 -0.18
CA ILE A 143 13.79 -16.14 -1.35
C ILE A 143 14.30 -17.10 -2.44
N ASN A 144 15.08 -18.12 -2.06
CA ASN A 144 15.60 -19.12 -2.99
C ASN A 144 14.49 -19.96 -3.63
N LEU A 145 13.51 -20.39 -2.83
CA LEU A 145 12.35 -21.14 -3.34
C LEU A 145 11.53 -20.28 -4.31
N ALA A 146 11.26 -19.04 -3.95
CA ALA A 146 10.51 -18.11 -4.78
C ALA A 146 11.19 -17.83 -6.13
N TYR A 147 12.50 -17.58 -6.11
CA TYR A 147 13.28 -17.39 -7.32
C TYR A 147 13.26 -18.64 -8.22
N LYS A 148 13.38 -19.83 -7.63
CA LYS A 148 13.34 -21.10 -8.37
C LYS A 148 11.98 -21.34 -9.02
N GLU A 149 10.88 -21.06 -8.33
CA GLU A 149 9.53 -21.20 -8.87
C GLU A 149 9.30 -20.25 -10.05
N LEU A 150 9.68 -18.98 -9.92
CA LEU A 150 9.47 -17.98 -10.96
C LEU A 150 10.35 -18.20 -12.19
N MET A 151 11.60 -18.63 -11.99
CA MET A 151 12.53 -18.93 -13.10
C MET A 151 12.29 -20.31 -13.72
N GLY A 152 11.82 -21.28 -12.94
CA GLY A 152 11.54 -22.65 -13.39
C GLY A 152 10.15 -22.82 -14.02
N GLY A 153 9.18 -21.99 -13.64
CA GLY A 153 7.83 -21.95 -14.22
C GLY A 153 7.76 -21.24 -15.57
N PHE A 154 8.79 -20.47 -15.95
CA PHE A 154 8.91 -19.83 -17.26
C PHE A 154 9.45 -20.82 -18.32
N VAL A 155 8.75 -21.93 -18.53
CA VAL A 155 8.94 -22.73 -19.75
C VAL A 155 8.31 -21.93 -20.89
N SER A 156 9.19 -21.34 -21.70
CA SER A 156 8.92 -20.56 -22.91
C SER A 156 7.64 -20.96 -23.66
N THR A 157 6.59 -20.18 -23.49
CA THR A 157 5.54 -20.04 -24.52
C THR A 157 5.84 -18.77 -25.31
N ASN A 158 6.53 -18.95 -26.44
CA ASN A 158 6.14 -18.43 -27.75
C ASN A 158 7.35 -18.45 -28.70
N GLY A 159 7.36 -19.46 -29.58
CA GLY A 159 7.91 -19.28 -30.92
C GLY A 159 6.92 -18.52 -31.81
N ASP A 160 7.40 -18.19 -33.01
CA ASP A 160 6.68 -17.79 -34.22
C ASP A 160 6.25 -16.30 -34.29
N THR A 161 6.49 -15.50 -35.33
CA THR A 161 7.01 -15.63 -36.70
C THR A 161 7.37 -14.19 -37.13
N GLU A 162 8.50 -13.94 -37.80
CA GLU A 162 8.51 -13.37 -39.17
C GLU A 162 9.93 -13.39 -39.72
N LYS A 163 10.23 -14.39 -40.57
CA LYS A 163 11.28 -14.27 -41.58
C LYS A 163 10.63 -13.73 -42.85
N GLY A 164 10.89 -12.46 -43.14
CA GLY A 164 10.57 -11.84 -44.42
C GLY A 164 11.30 -12.56 -45.55
N GLY A 165 10.53 -12.98 -46.55
CA GLY A 165 11.04 -13.50 -47.81
C GLY A 165 11.75 -12.41 -48.62
N VAL A 166 12.78 -12.83 -49.33
CA VAL A 166 13.34 -12.17 -50.53
C VAL A 166 13.29 -13.19 -51.64
#